data_AF-A0A7C2THW7-F1
#
_entry.id   AF-A0A7C2THW7-F1
#
_cell.length_a   1.000
_cell.length_b   1.000
_cell.length_c   1.000
_cell.angle_alpha   90.00
_cell.angle_beta   90.00
_cell.angle_gamma   90.00
#
_symmetry.space_group_name_H-M   'P 1'
#
loop_
_entity.id
_entity.type
_entity.pdbx_description
1 polymer ?
#
loop_
_entity_poly.entity_id
_entity_poly.type
_entity_poly.pdbx_seq_one_letter_code
_entity_poly.pdbx_strand_id
1 'polypeptide(L)'
;MRELFQFDCAALDFGIYRIMNYKRDAIEQFITTDLPKAIAGELEQGALAEQAQAAQALESTQVGLHTAEVRSAQSPRPIPPESLVWVDWQQAYLNMLAYKERKGLKNLVILPEAPRQIVEQVPCTVVAEESVLRPQSFADRARLQEAVTHLLCRYVDKFHQTRREQWDEQTMVYRPLDKDDSNLGFRPQGVCEAKAGYVVRVPRSEQQLVEAIQRLLQEQQRLYEQENVSLPRIYFDRHLYQPLLVEMPEIAQIVPPGLRPSEAQFLRDLRDYWNVEKDKSLIGKEVFLLRNLSRGYGIGFFEERGFYPDFILWVVDQSRQRIVFLEPHGMLHAKAYIHDEKARLHERLSALAAEIGKRSGRYDASLDAFIISATPYDELYQRYDDGTWGRTKFAQKHILFPERGQAYDYIQILLGS
;
A
#
# COMPACT_ATOMS: atom_id res chain seq x y z
N MET A 1 50.57 -15.35 -19.75
CA MET A 1 50.33 -16.21 -20.94
C MET A 1 48.94 -16.81 -20.73
N ARG A 2 47.90 -16.02 -21.03
CA ARG A 2 47.12 -16.03 -22.29
C ARG A 2 46.13 -17.20 -22.30
N GLU A 3 44.87 -16.95 -21.98
CA GLU A 3 43.73 -16.68 -22.90
C GLU A 3 42.89 -17.98 -22.99
N LEU A 4 41.55 -18.01 -22.98
CA LEU A 4 40.55 -17.09 -23.51
C LEU A 4 39.32 -16.95 -22.59
N PHE A 5 38.84 -15.72 -22.46
CA PHE A 5 37.42 -15.43 -22.22
C PHE A 5 36.61 -15.66 -23.51
N GLN A 6 35.36 -16.07 -23.37
CA GLN A 6 34.27 -15.51 -24.18
C GLN A 6 33.02 -15.35 -23.31
N PHE A 7 32.56 -14.10 -23.22
CA PHE A 7 31.30 -13.68 -22.64
C PHE A 7 30.26 -13.48 -23.75
N ASP A 8 29.01 -13.79 -23.45
CA ASP A 8 27.79 -13.08 -23.90
C ASP A 8 26.68 -13.49 -22.91
N CYS A 9 25.86 -12.66 -22.26
CA CYS A 9 25.46 -11.28 -22.48
C CYS A 9 25.08 -10.62 -21.11
N ALA A 10 24.81 -9.32 -21.15
CA ALA A 10 25.03 -8.32 -20.10
C ALA A 10 24.09 -8.29 -18.86
N ALA A 11 24.69 -7.75 -17.78
CA ALA A 11 24.08 -7.01 -16.66
C ALA A 11 23.51 -7.79 -15.46
N LEU A 12 24.38 -8.36 -14.62
CA LEU A 12 24.12 -8.48 -13.17
C LEU A 12 25.42 -8.22 -12.40
N ASP A 13 25.44 -7.13 -11.65
CA ASP A 13 26.56 -6.66 -10.83
C ASP A 13 26.57 -7.44 -9.50
N PHE A 14 27.57 -8.29 -9.28
CA PHE A 14 27.67 -9.18 -8.12
C PHE A 14 28.31 -8.46 -6.91
N GLY A 15 27.51 -7.68 -6.18
CA GLY A 15 27.85 -7.11 -4.87
C GLY A 15 27.39 -7.93 -3.64
N ILE A 16 26.67 -9.04 -3.83
CA ILE A 16 25.88 -9.68 -2.74
C ILE A 16 26.71 -10.60 -1.83
N TYR A 17 27.84 -11.14 -2.28
CA TYR A 17 28.60 -12.14 -1.51
C TYR A 17 29.41 -11.59 -0.32
N ARG A 18 29.43 -10.26 -0.11
CA ARG A 18 30.14 -9.65 1.04
C ARG A 18 29.22 -9.25 2.20
N ILE A 19 27.90 -9.14 1.98
CA ILE A 19 26.92 -8.71 2.99
C ILE A 19 26.36 -9.90 3.79
N MET A 20 26.33 -11.11 3.20
CA MET A 20 25.78 -12.33 3.82
C MET A 20 26.50 -12.77 5.11
N ASN A 21 27.72 -12.31 5.39
CA ASN A 21 28.42 -12.59 6.65
C ASN A 21 28.25 -11.53 7.74
N TYR A 22 27.77 -10.32 7.42
CA TYR A 22 27.68 -9.23 8.41
C TYR A 22 26.32 -9.15 9.11
N LYS A 23 25.30 -9.86 8.61
CA LYS A 23 23.92 -9.82 9.15
C LYS A 23 23.27 -11.20 9.32
N ARG A 24 24.07 -12.26 9.42
CA ARG A 24 23.56 -13.64 9.58
C ARG A 24 22.61 -13.75 10.77
N ASP A 25 22.99 -13.21 11.92
CA ASP A 25 22.21 -13.34 13.15
C ASP A 25 20.86 -12.59 13.06
N ALA A 26 20.83 -11.44 12.38
CA ALA A 26 19.58 -10.71 12.12
C ALA A 26 18.68 -11.43 11.11
N ILE A 27 19.28 -12.15 10.14
CA ILE A 27 18.55 -12.97 9.17
C ILE A 27 18.00 -14.22 9.86
N GLU A 28 18.79 -14.88 10.70
CA GLU A 28 18.36 -16.04 11.48
C GLU A 28 17.22 -15.66 12.41
N GLN A 29 17.36 -14.60 13.21
CA GLN A 29 16.30 -14.16 14.11
C GLN A 29 15.00 -13.79 13.37
N PHE A 30 15.11 -13.16 12.21
CA PHE A 30 13.95 -12.86 11.37
C PHE A 30 13.26 -14.14 10.87
N ILE A 31 14.02 -15.12 10.36
CA ILE A 31 13.48 -16.39 9.85
C ILE A 31 12.88 -17.24 10.97
N THR A 32 13.54 -17.30 12.13
CA THR A 32 13.13 -18.19 13.22
C THR A 32 12.05 -17.61 14.11
N THR A 33 11.90 -16.28 14.18
CA THR A 33 11.08 -15.64 15.21
C THR A 33 10.06 -14.65 14.66
N ASP A 34 10.46 -13.71 13.80
CA ASP A 34 9.58 -12.61 13.40
C ASP A 34 8.62 -13.01 12.28
N LEU A 35 9.14 -13.70 11.26
CA LEU A 35 8.37 -14.19 10.12
C LEU A 35 7.26 -15.20 10.51
N PRO A 36 7.51 -16.22 11.36
CA PRO A 36 6.46 -17.13 11.79
C PRO A 36 5.31 -16.43 12.52
N LYS A 37 5.60 -15.46 13.39
CA LYS A 37 4.57 -14.69 14.12
C LYS A 37 3.68 -13.91 13.17
N ALA A 38 4.26 -13.30 12.14
CA ALA A 38 3.51 -12.55 11.14
C ALA A 38 2.61 -13.45 10.29
N ILE A 39 3.08 -14.66 9.93
CA ILE A 39 2.29 -15.65 9.18
C ILE A 39 1.15 -16.20 10.04
N ALA A 40 1.41 -16.52 11.32
CA ALA A 40 0.38 -17.00 12.25
C ALA A 40 -0.76 -15.98 12.41
N GLY A 41 -0.43 -14.69 12.58
CA GLY A 41 -1.44 -13.62 12.72
C GLY A 41 -2.31 -13.41 11.48
N GLU A 42 -1.81 -13.64 10.26
CA GLU A 42 -2.63 -13.58 9.04
C GLU A 42 -3.52 -14.81 8.85
N LEU A 43 -3.03 -16.00 9.25
CA LEU A 43 -3.81 -17.24 9.18
C LEU A 43 -4.91 -17.29 10.27
N GLU A 44 -4.70 -16.62 11.40
CA GLU A 44 -5.73 -16.35 12.42
C GLU A 44 -6.86 -15.44 11.93
N GLN A 45 -6.57 -14.50 11.01
CA GLN A 45 -7.55 -13.55 10.48
C GLN A 45 -8.55 -14.16 9.48
N GLY A 46 -8.58 -15.49 9.33
CA GLY A 46 -9.63 -16.15 8.56
C GLY A 46 -9.58 -15.89 7.06
N ALA A 47 -8.44 -15.45 6.50
CA ALA A 47 -8.27 -15.24 5.06
C ALA A 47 -8.56 -16.51 4.22
N LEU A 48 -8.51 -17.69 4.85
CA LEU A 48 -8.96 -18.96 4.29
C LEU A 48 -10.48 -19.02 4.08
N ALA A 49 -11.29 -18.44 4.97
CA ALA A 49 -12.74 -18.39 4.80
C ALA A 49 -13.13 -17.42 3.68
N GLU A 50 -12.52 -16.23 3.62
CA GLU A 50 -12.87 -15.22 2.62
C GLU A 50 -12.34 -15.55 1.21
N GLN A 51 -11.12 -16.09 1.07
CA GLN A 51 -10.61 -16.49 -0.25
C GLN A 51 -11.21 -17.81 -0.75
N ALA A 52 -11.50 -18.77 0.15
CA ALA A 52 -12.29 -19.94 -0.24
C ALA A 52 -13.72 -19.56 -0.60
N GLN A 53 -14.34 -18.59 0.09
CA GLN A 53 -15.65 -18.04 -0.30
C GLN A 53 -15.59 -17.30 -1.63
N ALA A 54 -14.54 -16.54 -1.92
CA ALA A 54 -14.39 -15.85 -3.21
C ALA A 54 -14.14 -16.82 -4.37
N ALA A 55 -13.31 -17.85 -4.16
CA ALA A 55 -13.08 -18.92 -5.14
C ALA A 55 -14.33 -19.80 -5.34
N GLN A 56 -15.04 -20.14 -4.25
CA GLN A 56 -16.30 -20.89 -4.31
C GLN A 56 -17.44 -20.05 -4.88
N ALA A 57 -17.48 -18.73 -4.68
CA ALA A 57 -18.47 -17.85 -5.31
C ALA A 57 -18.26 -17.80 -6.84
N LEU A 58 -17.00 -17.73 -7.28
CA LEU A 58 -16.64 -17.81 -8.70
C LEU A 58 -16.99 -19.17 -9.33
N GLU A 59 -16.84 -20.28 -8.60
CA GLU A 59 -17.23 -21.63 -9.08
C GLU A 59 -18.74 -21.90 -8.98
N SER A 60 -19.42 -21.36 -7.95
CA SER A 60 -20.87 -21.53 -7.73
C SER A 60 -21.74 -20.76 -8.72
N THR A 61 -21.16 -19.85 -9.50
CA THR A 61 -21.88 -19.17 -10.58
C THR A 61 -22.11 -20.11 -11.78
N GLN A 62 -21.52 -21.33 -11.77
CA GLN A 62 -21.62 -22.27 -12.89
C GLN A 62 -22.30 -23.62 -12.58
N VAL A 63 -22.57 -23.97 -11.31
CA VAL A 63 -23.34 -25.19 -10.97
C VAL A 63 -24.19 -24.95 -9.72
N GLY A 64 -25.46 -25.35 -9.80
CA GLY A 64 -26.52 -25.03 -8.84
C GLY A 64 -26.32 -25.50 -7.40
N LEU A 65 -26.97 -24.73 -6.52
CA LEU A 65 -27.23 -24.88 -5.09
C LEU A 65 -27.17 -26.32 -4.55
N HIS A 66 -26.08 -26.63 -3.84
CA HIS A 66 -26.14 -27.50 -2.67
C HIS A 66 -25.37 -26.86 -1.50
N THR A 67 -26.15 -26.50 -0.49
CA THR A 67 -25.82 -26.23 0.92
C THR A 67 -24.39 -26.59 1.35
N ALA A 68 -23.56 -25.57 1.58
CA ALA A 68 -22.36 -25.68 2.40
C ALA A 68 -22.66 -25.14 3.81
N GLU A 69 -22.77 -26.06 4.76
CA GLU A 69 -22.83 -25.75 6.19
C GLU A 69 -21.62 -24.93 6.62
N VAL A 70 -21.89 -23.98 7.51
CA VAL A 70 -20.93 -23.08 8.17
C VAL A 70 -19.82 -23.91 8.83
N ARG A 71 -18.62 -23.90 8.25
CA ARG A 71 -17.44 -24.56 8.83
C ARG A 71 -17.03 -23.84 10.11
N SER A 72 -17.12 -24.57 11.21
CA SER A 72 -16.79 -24.20 12.60
C SER A 72 -15.43 -23.50 12.74
N ALA A 73 -15.37 -22.55 13.69
CA ALA A 73 -14.16 -21.88 14.17
C ALA A 73 -13.05 -22.88 14.58
N GLN A 74 -12.16 -23.21 13.65
CA GLN A 74 -10.97 -24.02 13.92
C GLN A 74 -9.81 -23.09 14.32
N SER A 75 -9.13 -23.40 15.42
CA SER A 75 -7.95 -22.65 15.85
C SER A 75 -6.72 -23.03 15.00
N PRO A 76 -5.80 -22.10 14.73
CA PRO A 76 -4.54 -22.42 14.04
C PRO A 76 -3.72 -23.43 14.84
N ARG A 77 -3.20 -24.45 14.15
CA ARG A 77 -2.34 -25.50 14.75
C ARG A 77 -1.14 -25.80 13.86
N PRO A 78 0.02 -26.16 14.43
CA PRO A 78 1.14 -26.64 13.63
C PRO A 78 0.81 -27.99 12.99
N ILE A 79 1.43 -28.28 11.85
CA ILE A 79 1.35 -29.61 11.24
C ILE A 79 2.18 -30.57 12.10
N PRO A 80 1.61 -31.69 12.57
CA PRO A 80 2.35 -32.65 13.39
C PRO A 80 3.58 -33.22 12.65
N PRO A 81 4.75 -33.34 13.29
CA PRO A 81 5.96 -33.87 12.64
C PRO A 81 5.77 -35.26 12.03
N GLU A 82 4.95 -36.11 12.65
CA GLU A 82 4.62 -37.45 12.14
C GLU A 82 3.88 -37.41 10.79
N SER A 83 3.12 -36.34 10.53
CA SER A 83 2.36 -36.17 9.30
C SER A 83 3.23 -35.71 8.13
N LEU A 84 4.35 -35.03 8.41
CA LEU A 84 5.29 -34.53 7.39
C LEU A 84 5.95 -35.65 6.57
N VAL A 85 5.96 -36.88 7.09
CA VAL A 85 6.45 -38.07 6.37
C VAL A 85 5.60 -38.38 5.13
N TRP A 86 4.33 -37.97 5.13
CA TRP A 86 3.40 -38.22 4.02
C TRP A 86 3.43 -37.13 2.94
N VAL A 87 4.20 -36.07 3.13
CA VAL A 87 4.32 -34.96 2.19
C VAL A 87 5.29 -35.33 1.07
N ASP A 88 4.85 -35.17 -0.17
CA ASP A 88 5.74 -35.20 -1.33
C ASP A 88 6.46 -33.85 -1.43
N TRP A 89 7.69 -33.83 -0.91
CA TRP A 89 8.55 -32.64 -0.90
C TRP A 89 9.07 -32.25 -2.28
N GLN A 90 9.22 -33.21 -3.21
CA GLN A 90 9.60 -32.90 -4.59
C GLN A 90 8.45 -32.18 -5.28
N GLN A 91 7.21 -32.67 -5.12
CA GLN A 91 6.04 -32.00 -5.66
C GLN A 91 5.82 -30.63 -4.99
N ALA A 92 6.00 -30.51 -3.67
CA ALA A 92 5.92 -29.22 -2.98
C ALA A 92 6.94 -28.20 -3.52
N TYR A 93 8.18 -28.63 -3.76
CA TYR A 93 9.21 -27.80 -4.39
C TYR A 93 8.81 -27.34 -5.80
N LEU A 94 8.34 -28.24 -6.64
CA LEU A 94 7.87 -27.92 -8.00
C LEU A 94 6.67 -26.94 -7.97
N ASN A 95 5.74 -27.13 -7.03
CA ASN A 95 4.61 -26.23 -6.83
C ASN A 95 5.06 -24.82 -6.42
N MET A 96 6.06 -24.70 -5.54
CA MET A 96 6.65 -23.42 -5.17
C MET A 96 7.35 -22.73 -6.34
N LEU A 97 8.09 -23.48 -7.18
CA LEU A 97 8.70 -22.93 -8.39
C LEU A 97 7.65 -22.42 -9.38
N ALA A 98 6.58 -23.20 -9.61
CA ALA A 98 5.48 -22.78 -10.45
C ALA A 98 4.75 -21.55 -9.88
N TYR A 99 4.60 -21.47 -8.56
CA TYR A 99 4.04 -20.29 -7.89
C TYR A 99 4.91 -19.05 -8.07
N LYS A 100 6.23 -19.18 -7.82
CA LYS A 100 7.24 -18.14 -8.05
C LYS A 100 7.16 -17.59 -9.48
N GLU A 101 7.05 -18.46 -10.48
CA GLU A 101 6.97 -18.05 -11.88
C GLU A 101 5.66 -17.30 -12.19
N ARG A 102 4.51 -17.83 -11.73
CA ARG A 102 3.21 -17.15 -11.90
C ARG A 102 3.17 -15.76 -11.25
N LYS A 103 3.87 -15.60 -10.12
CA LYS A 103 4.00 -14.31 -9.41
C LYS A 103 5.09 -13.40 -9.99
N GLY A 104 5.89 -13.88 -10.96
CA GLY A 104 6.98 -13.10 -11.55
C GLY A 104 8.13 -12.79 -10.58
N LEU A 105 8.33 -13.59 -9.53
CA LEU A 105 9.35 -13.37 -8.49
C LEU A 105 10.74 -13.78 -8.99
N LYS A 106 11.25 -13.07 -10.00
CA LYS A 106 12.51 -13.40 -10.70
C LYS A 106 13.75 -13.25 -9.82
N ASN A 107 13.67 -12.45 -8.76
CA ASN A 107 14.74 -12.20 -7.80
C ASN A 107 14.76 -13.19 -6.61
N LEU A 108 13.85 -14.17 -6.57
CA LEU A 108 13.79 -15.18 -5.52
C LEU A 108 14.47 -16.48 -5.98
N VAL A 109 15.35 -17.04 -5.15
CA VAL A 109 15.94 -18.38 -5.36
C VAL A 109 15.35 -19.33 -4.33
N ILE A 110 14.80 -20.46 -4.78
CA ILE A 110 14.23 -21.51 -3.92
C ILE A 110 15.10 -22.75 -4.09
N LEU A 111 15.69 -23.22 -3.00
CA LEU A 111 16.46 -24.46 -2.98
C LEU A 111 15.53 -25.68 -2.81
N PRO A 112 15.87 -26.87 -3.33
CA PRO A 112 15.05 -28.08 -3.20
C PRO A 112 14.73 -28.47 -1.75
N GLU A 113 15.61 -28.17 -0.80
CA GLU A 113 15.47 -28.50 0.62
C GLU A 113 14.62 -27.47 1.39
N ALA A 114 14.45 -26.27 0.83
CA ALA A 114 13.79 -25.15 1.48
C ALA A 114 12.34 -25.45 1.91
N PRO A 115 11.48 -26.12 1.11
CA PRO A 115 10.10 -26.41 1.50
C PRO A 115 10.02 -27.14 2.84
N ARG A 116 10.85 -28.16 3.01
CA ARG A 116 10.88 -28.97 4.23
C ARG A 116 11.43 -28.19 5.42
N GLN A 117 12.55 -27.49 5.22
CA GLN A 117 13.16 -26.66 6.25
C GLN A 117 12.21 -25.57 6.75
N ILE A 118 11.45 -24.94 5.85
CA ILE A 118 10.44 -23.93 6.21
C ILE A 118 9.41 -24.55 7.16
N VAL A 119 8.82 -25.69 6.80
CA VAL A 119 7.76 -26.30 7.63
C VAL A 119 8.28 -26.83 8.96
N GLU A 120 9.52 -27.34 8.99
CA GLU A 120 10.12 -27.92 10.21
C GLU A 120 10.70 -26.87 11.17
N GLN A 121 11.26 -25.77 10.66
CA GLN A 121 12.03 -24.81 11.47
C GLN A 121 11.27 -23.51 11.76
N VAL A 122 10.31 -23.15 10.91
CA VAL A 122 9.50 -21.95 11.07
C VAL A 122 8.19 -22.37 11.75
N PRO A 123 7.83 -21.82 12.91
CA PRO A 123 6.54 -22.13 13.57
C PRO A 123 5.34 -21.61 12.77
N CYS A 124 5.03 -22.31 11.68
CA CYS A 124 3.88 -22.06 10.81
C CYS A 124 2.70 -22.89 11.29
N THR A 125 1.53 -22.26 11.41
CA THR A 125 0.27 -22.91 11.78
C THR A 125 -0.70 -22.90 10.62
N VAL A 126 -1.54 -23.92 10.50
CA VAL A 126 -2.62 -23.98 9.51
C VAL A 126 -3.96 -24.09 10.23
N VAL A 127 -4.98 -23.42 9.70
CA VAL A 127 -6.38 -23.63 10.11
C VAL A 127 -6.95 -24.72 9.22
N ALA A 128 -7.04 -25.94 9.75
CA ALA A 128 -7.55 -27.10 9.02
C ALA A 128 -8.19 -28.12 9.97
N GLU A 129 -9.05 -28.97 9.41
CA GLU A 129 -9.64 -30.11 10.12
C GLU A 129 -8.55 -31.06 10.63
N GLU A 130 -8.82 -31.71 11.75
CA GLU A 130 -7.90 -32.68 12.35
C GLU A 130 -7.54 -33.82 11.38
N SER A 131 -8.49 -34.24 10.53
CA SER A 131 -8.27 -35.25 9.49
C SER A 131 -7.25 -34.81 8.44
N VAL A 132 -7.11 -33.50 8.17
CA VAL A 132 -6.08 -32.96 7.26
C VAL A 132 -4.71 -32.98 7.93
N LEU A 133 -4.65 -32.60 9.21
CA LEU A 133 -3.38 -32.54 9.96
C LEU A 133 -2.87 -33.93 10.36
N ARG A 134 -3.75 -34.91 10.52
CA ARG A 134 -3.44 -36.31 10.86
C ARG A 134 -4.12 -37.26 9.87
N PRO A 135 -3.62 -37.37 8.63
CA PRO A 135 -4.31 -38.09 7.56
C PRO A 135 -4.42 -39.59 7.84
N GLN A 136 -5.64 -40.13 7.74
CA GLN A 136 -5.93 -41.56 7.90
C GLN A 136 -6.30 -42.24 6.58
N SER A 137 -6.53 -41.47 5.52
CA SER A 137 -6.89 -41.96 4.19
C SER A 137 -6.00 -41.36 3.09
N PHE A 138 -6.04 -41.93 1.89
CA PHE A 138 -5.37 -41.36 0.71
C PHE A 138 -5.92 -39.97 0.35
N ALA A 139 -7.23 -39.76 0.53
CA ALA A 139 -7.86 -38.45 0.32
C ALA A 139 -7.33 -37.42 1.32
N ASP A 140 -7.17 -37.79 2.58
CA ASP A 140 -6.61 -36.89 3.60
C ASP A 140 -5.14 -36.55 3.32
N ARG A 141 -4.35 -37.49 2.79
CA ARG A 141 -2.97 -37.22 2.39
C ARG A 141 -2.90 -36.18 1.27
N ALA A 142 -3.80 -36.24 0.30
CA ALA A 142 -3.90 -35.22 -0.75
C ALA A 142 -4.26 -33.84 -0.17
N ARG A 143 -5.19 -33.80 0.80
CA ARG A 143 -5.55 -32.56 1.52
C ARG A 143 -4.38 -32.01 2.35
N LEU A 144 -3.59 -32.87 2.98
CA LEU A 144 -2.36 -32.46 3.69
C LEU A 144 -1.36 -31.83 2.71
N GLN A 145 -1.14 -32.46 1.55
CA GLN A 145 -0.25 -31.93 0.51
C GLN A 145 -0.68 -30.52 0.04
N GLU A 146 -1.99 -30.33 -0.14
CA GLU A 146 -2.57 -29.04 -0.50
C GLU A 146 -2.36 -28.00 0.61
N ALA A 147 -2.62 -28.36 1.87
CA ALA A 147 -2.41 -27.50 3.03
C ALA A 147 -0.95 -27.06 3.16
N VAL A 148 0.01 -27.98 2.99
CA VAL A 148 1.45 -27.68 2.99
C VAL A 148 1.82 -26.77 1.84
N THR A 149 1.32 -27.05 0.63
CA THR A 149 1.59 -26.21 -0.55
C THR A 149 1.08 -24.78 -0.33
N HIS A 150 -0.14 -24.61 0.19
CA HIS A 150 -0.69 -23.29 0.48
C HIS A 150 0.10 -22.55 1.55
N LEU A 151 0.49 -23.22 2.64
CA LEU A 151 1.36 -22.66 3.67
C LEU A 151 2.68 -22.17 3.08
N LEU A 152 3.32 -22.97 2.22
CA LEU A 152 4.58 -22.61 1.57
C LEU A 152 4.43 -21.41 0.61
N CYS A 153 3.35 -21.35 -0.17
CA CYS A 153 3.06 -20.18 -1.02
C CYS A 153 2.88 -18.91 -0.19
N ARG A 154 2.15 -18.99 0.93
CA ARG A 154 1.98 -17.86 1.87
C ARG A 154 3.30 -17.44 2.51
N TYR A 155 4.13 -18.40 2.90
CA TYR A 155 5.47 -18.13 3.39
C TYR A 155 6.30 -17.38 2.33
N VAL A 156 6.27 -17.82 1.07
CA VAL A 156 6.99 -17.17 -0.03
C VAL A 156 6.53 -15.72 -0.22
N ASP A 157 5.22 -15.48 -0.25
CA ASP A 157 4.66 -14.12 -0.34
C ASP A 157 5.19 -13.25 0.80
N LYS A 158 5.09 -13.74 2.05
CA LYS A 158 5.50 -12.95 3.22
C LYS A 158 7.01 -12.72 3.30
N PHE A 159 7.79 -13.74 2.95
CA PHE A 159 9.24 -13.66 2.91
C PHE A 159 9.70 -12.64 1.87
N HIS A 160 9.19 -12.76 0.63
CA HIS A 160 9.56 -11.85 -0.45
C HIS A 160 9.14 -10.42 -0.11
N GLN A 161 7.91 -10.24 0.36
CA GLN A 161 7.42 -8.96 0.83
C GLN A 161 8.33 -8.33 1.87
N THR A 162 8.68 -9.06 2.92
CA THR A 162 9.49 -8.48 3.99
C THR A 162 10.89 -8.12 3.50
N ARG A 163 11.47 -8.92 2.60
CA ARG A 163 12.76 -8.61 1.98
C ARG A 163 12.70 -7.39 1.08
N ARG A 164 11.59 -7.21 0.36
CA ARG A 164 11.34 -6.03 -0.46
C ARG A 164 11.26 -4.78 0.40
N GLU A 165 10.41 -4.79 1.43
CA GLU A 165 10.23 -3.67 2.37
C GLU A 165 11.56 -3.29 3.06
N GLN A 166 12.33 -4.28 3.51
CA GLN A 166 13.67 -4.04 4.09
C GLN A 166 14.65 -3.42 3.08
N TRP A 167 14.59 -3.83 1.82
CA TRP A 167 15.45 -3.27 0.78
C TRP A 167 15.05 -1.83 0.45
N ASP A 168 13.74 -1.54 0.33
CA ASP A 168 13.25 -0.19 0.10
C ASP A 168 13.70 0.74 1.25
N GLU A 169 13.50 0.34 2.51
CA GLU A 169 13.93 1.11 3.69
C GLU A 169 15.43 1.38 3.72
N GLN A 170 16.26 0.44 3.27
CA GLN A 170 17.72 0.57 3.26
C GLN A 170 18.25 1.38 2.08
N THR A 171 17.45 1.55 1.02
CA THR A 171 17.88 2.20 -0.23
C THR A 171 17.21 3.54 -0.49
N MET A 172 16.12 3.87 0.23
CA MET A 172 15.46 5.17 0.15
C MET A 172 16.43 6.32 0.42
N VAL A 173 16.43 7.28 -0.51
CA VAL A 173 17.21 8.51 -0.48
C VAL A 173 16.31 9.68 -0.82
N TYR A 174 16.65 10.85 -0.29
CA TYR A 174 16.05 12.09 -0.71
C TYR A 174 16.55 12.50 -2.09
N ARG A 175 15.62 12.91 -2.95
CA ARG A 175 15.91 13.52 -4.24
C ARG A 175 15.13 14.82 -4.39
N PRO A 176 15.71 15.84 -5.05
CA PRO A 176 14.93 16.99 -5.50
C PRO A 176 13.79 16.50 -6.41
N LEU A 177 12.60 17.08 -6.21
CA LEU A 177 11.48 16.88 -7.13
C LEU A 177 11.70 17.78 -8.35
N ASP A 178 11.71 17.20 -9.54
CA ASP A 178 11.82 17.93 -10.79
C ASP A 178 10.67 17.56 -11.75
N LYS A 179 10.65 18.22 -12.91
CA LYS A 179 9.61 18.05 -13.93
C LYS A 179 9.55 16.65 -14.56
N ASP A 180 10.61 15.86 -14.41
CA ASP A 180 10.72 14.52 -14.97
C ASP A 180 10.29 13.43 -13.95
N ASP A 181 9.87 13.84 -12.74
CA ASP A 181 9.29 12.94 -11.74
C ASP A 181 8.05 12.25 -12.28
N SER A 182 7.94 10.95 -11.97
CA SER A 182 6.88 10.11 -12.49
C SER A 182 5.49 10.53 -11.96
N ASN A 183 5.37 11.20 -10.82
CA ASN A 183 4.10 11.79 -10.38
C ASN A 183 3.60 12.92 -11.30
N LEU A 184 4.51 13.57 -12.05
CA LEU A 184 4.19 14.66 -12.96
C LEU A 184 4.14 14.18 -14.43
N GLY A 185 4.79 13.05 -14.73
CA GLY A 185 4.95 12.47 -16.06
C GLY A 185 3.84 11.51 -16.50
N PHE A 186 2.63 11.56 -15.92
CA PHE A 186 1.59 10.57 -16.22
C PHE A 186 1.09 10.67 -17.66
N ARG A 187 1.20 9.55 -18.38
CA ARG A 187 0.77 9.39 -19.77
C ARG A 187 -0.16 8.19 -19.88
N PRO A 188 -1.49 8.40 -19.92
CA PRO A 188 -2.43 7.30 -20.06
C PRO A 188 -2.18 6.51 -21.35
N GLN A 189 -2.21 5.18 -21.25
CA GLN A 189 -1.98 4.29 -22.39
C GLN A 189 -2.99 4.53 -23.52
N GLY A 190 -2.50 4.51 -24.76
CA GLY A 190 -3.34 4.68 -25.97
C GLY A 190 -3.50 6.12 -26.44
N VAL A 191 -2.79 7.08 -25.84
CA VAL A 191 -2.76 8.48 -26.30
C VAL A 191 -1.37 8.83 -26.80
N CYS A 192 -1.26 9.22 -28.08
CA CYS A 192 -0.03 9.67 -28.71
C CYS A 192 0.22 11.16 -28.43
N GLU A 193 0.27 11.54 -27.16
CA GLU A 193 0.61 12.90 -26.72
C GLU A 193 2.00 12.89 -26.08
N ALA A 194 2.86 13.83 -26.46
CA ALA A 194 4.20 13.94 -25.88
C ALA A 194 4.18 14.51 -24.45
N LYS A 195 3.09 15.18 -24.06
CA LYS A 195 2.93 15.86 -22.77
C LYS A 195 2.12 15.01 -21.80
N ALA A 196 2.44 15.14 -20.51
CA ALA A 196 1.60 14.58 -19.45
C ALA A 196 0.25 15.29 -19.42
N GLY A 197 -0.81 14.55 -19.09
CA GLY A 197 -2.15 15.10 -19.10
C GLY A 197 -3.24 14.10 -18.76
N TYR A 198 -4.42 14.63 -18.47
CA TYR A 198 -5.61 13.84 -18.23
C TYR A 198 -6.20 13.31 -19.53
N VAL A 199 -6.73 12.10 -19.48
CA VAL A 199 -7.60 11.53 -20.50
C VAL A 199 -9.00 11.42 -19.92
N VAL A 200 -9.92 12.24 -20.43
CA VAL A 200 -11.34 12.21 -20.08
C VAL A 200 -12.10 11.49 -21.19
N ARG A 201 -12.57 10.28 -20.90
CA ARG A 201 -13.37 9.47 -21.83
C ARG A 201 -14.84 9.68 -21.50
N VAL A 202 -15.54 10.29 -22.45
CA VAL A 202 -16.94 10.68 -22.31
C VAL A 202 -17.80 9.79 -23.23
N PRO A 203 -18.90 9.19 -22.73
CA PRO A 203 -19.87 8.49 -23.57
C PRO A 203 -20.44 9.41 -24.64
N ARG A 204 -20.74 8.87 -25.84
CA ARG A 204 -21.31 9.68 -26.93
C ARG A 204 -22.66 10.31 -26.60
N SER A 205 -23.39 9.77 -25.62
CA SER A 205 -24.65 10.33 -25.11
C SER A 205 -24.46 11.67 -24.39
N GLU A 206 -23.29 11.91 -23.79
CA GLU A 206 -22.99 13.09 -22.98
C GLU A 206 -22.51 14.28 -23.84
N GLN A 207 -23.29 14.66 -24.87
CA GLN A 207 -22.91 15.73 -25.81
C GLN A 207 -22.70 17.09 -25.13
N GLN A 208 -23.51 17.39 -24.11
CA GLN A 208 -23.39 18.63 -23.34
C GLN A 208 -22.03 18.75 -22.64
N LEU A 209 -21.51 17.63 -22.11
CA LEU A 209 -20.20 17.60 -21.48
C LEU A 209 -19.08 17.81 -22.51
N VAL A 210 -19.20 17.18 -23.69
CA VAL A 210 -18.23 17.38 -24.78
C VAL A 210 -18.16 18.84 -25.20
N GLU A 211 -19.31 19.49 -25.42
CA GLU A 211 -19.36 20.91 -25.77
C GLU A 211 -18.78 21.80 -24.66
N ALA A 212 -19.09 21.50 -23.39
CA ALA A 212 -18.57 22.24 -22.25
C ALA A 212 -17.05 22.12 -22.14
N ILE A 213 -16.48 20.92 -22.34
CA ILE A 213 -15.03 20.70 -22.35
C ILE A 213 -14.38 21.45 -23.51
N GLN A 214 -14.96 21.40 -24.72
CA GLN A 214 -14.44 22.13 -25.88
C GLN A 214 -14.39 23.65 -25.64
N ARG A 215 -15.43 24.23 -25.03
CA ARG A 215 -15.43 25.65 -24.64
C ARG A 215 -14.36 25.94 -23.58
N LEU A 216 -14.25 25.09 -22.56
CA LEU A 216 -13.24 25.24 -21.51
C LEU A 216 -11.80 25.21 -22.05
N LEU A 217 -11.51 24.39 -23.07
CA LEU A 217 -10.20 24.34 -23.71
C LEU A 217 -9.85 25.62 -24.48
N GLN A 218 -10.85 26.37 -24.96
CA GLN A 218 -10.65 27.70 -25.54
C GLN A 218 -10.42 28.78 -24.47
N GLU A 219 -10.90 28.54 -23.24
CA GLU A 219 -10.83 29.46 -22.11
C GLU A 219 -9.82 28.98 -21.06
N GLN A 220 -8.54 28.84 -21.44
CA GLN A 220 -7.50 28.22 -20.60
C GLN A 220 -7.44 28.76 -19.17
N GLN A 221 -7.57 30.08 -18.98
CA GLN A 221 -7.55 30.66 -17.64
C GLN A 221 -8.69 30.13 -16.75
N ARG A 222 -9.89 29.96 -17.29
CA ARG A 222 -11.00 29.38 -16.54
C ARG A 222 -10.77 27.90 -16.20
N LEU A 223 -10.10 27.16 -17.09
CA LEU A 223 -9.73 25.78 -16.83
C LEU A 223 -8.80 25.66 -15.62
N TYR A 224 -7.83 26.57 -15.49
CA TYR A 224 -6.85 26.50 -14.41
C TYR A 224 -7.28 27.20 -13.12
N GLU A 225 -8.10 28.25 -13.17
CA GLU A 225 -8.35 29.12 -12.01
C GLU A 225 -9.79 29.08 -11.47
N GLN A 226 -10.76 28.51 -12.21
CA GLN A 226 -12.18 28.55 -11.83
C GLN A 226 -12.78 27.16 -11.71
N GLU A 227 -13.60 26.95 -10.69
CA GLU A 227 -14.39 25.71 -10.52
C GLU A 227 -15.73 25.83 -11.23
N ASN A 228 -16.21 24.76 -11.86
CA ASN A 228 -17.56 24.70 -12.42
C ASN A 228 -18.12 23.27 -12.39
N VAL A 229 -19.43 23.16 -12.64
CA VAL A 229 -20.17 21.89 -12.56
C VAL A 229 -19.92 20.98 -13.76
N SER A 230 -19.61 21.56 -14.93
CA SER A 230 -19.47 20.77 -16.17
C SER A 230 -18.23 19.88 -16.18
N LEU A 231 -17.08 20.40 -15.76
CA LEU A 231 -15.88 19.61 -15.51
C LEU A 231 -15.37 19.94 -14.11
N PRO A 232 -15.93 19.28 -13.07
CA PRO A 232 -15.59 19.52 -11.68
C PRO A 232 -14.10 19.42 -11.43
N ARG A 233 -13.53 20.45 -10.80
CA ARG A 233 -12.11 20.57 -10.50
C ARG A 233 -11.90 21.48 -9.29
N ILE A 234 -10.74 21.39 -8.67
CA ILE A 234 -10.35 22.25 -7.54
C ILE A 234 -9.11 23.05 -7.94
N TYR A 235 -9.19 24.37 -7.76
CA TYR A 235 -8.03 25.26 -7.89
C TYR A 235 -7.35 25.46 -6.54
N PHE A 236 -6.03 25.31 -6.52
CA PHE A 236 -5.15 25.56 -5.38
C PHE A 236 -3.73 25.87 -5.89
N ASP A 237 -3.32 27.13 -5.77
CA ASP A 237 -2.04 27.65 -6.31
C ASP A 237 -0.78 27.01 -5.68
N ARG A 238 -0.94 26.32 -4.54
CA ARG A 238 0.12 25.56 -3.87
C ARG A 238 0.25 24.12 -4.35
N HIS A 239 -0.66 23.64 -5.19
CA HIS A 239 -0.53 22.31 -5.77
C HIS A 239 0.47 22.33 -6.94
N LEU A 240 1.31 21.29 -7.05
CA LEU A 240 2.43 21.26 -8.02
C LEU A 240 2.02 21.11 -9.49
N TYR A 241 0.78 20.74 -9.74
CA TYR A 241 0.19 20.75 -11.08
C TYR A 241 -1.28 21.15 -11.02
N GLN A 242 -1.80 21.69 -12.12
CA GLN A 242 -3.21 22.05 -12.30
C GLN A 242 -3.66 21.62 -13.71
N PRO A 243 -4.95 21.32 -13.94
CA PRO A 243 -6.05 21.31 -12.96
C PRO A 243 -6.10 20.03 -12.12
N LEU A 244 -6.78 20.07 -10.96
CA LEU A 244 -7.13 18.88 -10.19
C LEU A 244 -8.58 18.46 -10.44
N LEU A 245 -8.80 17.48 -11.32
CA LEU A 245 -10.14 17.01 -11.67
C LEU A 245 -10.77 16.22 -10.53
N VAL A 246 -12.04 16.48 -10.24
CA VAL A 246 -12.86 15.70 -9.31
C VAL A 246 -13.53 14.56 -10.09
N GLU A 247 -13.70 13.41 -9.45
CA GLU A 247 -14.34 12.27 -10.12
C GLU A 247 -15.79 12.56 -10.50
N MET A 248 -16.20 12.02 -11.64
CA MET A 248 -17.57 12.10 -12.17
C MET A 248 -18.07 10.69 -12.43
N PRO A 249 -18.34 9.90 -11.38
CA PRO A 249 -18.82 8.53 -11.54
C PRO A 249 -20.07 8.54 -12.42
N GLU A 250 -20.23 7.49 -13.22
CA GLU A 250 -21.35 7.30 -14.16
C GLU A 250 -21.33 8.20 -15.42
N ILE A 251 -20.69 9.39 -15.36
CA ILE A 251 -20.69 10.35 -16.49
C ILE A 251 -19.44 10.20 -17.36
N ALA A 252 -18.25 10.12 -16.77
CA ALA A 252 -16.99 10.07 -17.54
C ALA A 252 -15.90 9.27 -16.82
N GLN A 253 -15.06 8.58 -17.59
CA GLN A 253 -13.84 7.95 -17.07
C GLN A 253 -12.67 8.93 -17.19
N ILE A 254 -12.00 9.22 -16.08
CA ILE A 254 -10.84 10.13 -16.02
C ILE A 254 -9.59 9.30 -15.70
N VAL A 255 -8.51 9.52 -16.46
CA VAL A 255 -7.20 8.88 -16.25
C VAL A 255 -6.08 9.94 -16.21
N PRO A 256 -5.27 10.03 -15.14
CA PRO A 256 -5.42 9.34 -13.84
C PRO A 256 -6.78 9.60 -13.17
N PRO A 257 -7.22 8.75 -12.23
CA PRO A 257 -8.52 8.91 -11.56
C PRO A 257 -8.72 10.32 -11.01
N GLY A 258 -9.95 10.84 -11.07
CA GLY A 258 -10.31 12.12 -10.43
C GLY A 258 -10.25 12.04 -8.90
N LEU A 259 -10.33 13.18 -8.24
CA LEU A 259 -10.37 13.27 -6.77
C LEU A 259 -11.67 12.68 -6.25
N ARG A 260 -11.57 11.81 -5.24
CA ARG A 260 -12.73 11.31 -4.48
C ARG A 260 -13.34 12.41 -3.61
N PRO A 261 -14.59 12.26 -3.11
CA PRO A 261 -15.22 13.24 -2.23
C PRO A 261 -14.38 13.63 -1.01
N SER A 262 -13.73 12.66 -0.34
CA SER A 262 -12.86 12.91 0.81
C SER A 262 -11.59 13.68 0.44
N GLU A 263 -10.93 13.31 -0.67
CA GLU A 263 -9.76 14.01 -1.24
C GLU A 263 -10.13 15.46 -1.63
N ALA A 264 -11.29 15.63 -2.26
CA ALA A 264 -11.81 16.92 -2.67
C ALA A 264 -12.16 17.81 -1.47
N GLN A 265 -12.74 17.25 -0.41
CA GLN A 265 -13.01 17.97 0.84
C GLN A 265 -11.71 18.44 1.48
N PHE A 266 -10.71 17.56 1.60
CA PHE A 266 -9.39 17.89 2.15
C PHE A 266 -8.73 19.06 1.39
N LEU A 267 -8.73 19.01 0.05
CA LEU A 267 -8.15 20.06 -0.77
C LEU A 267 -8.83 21.42 -0.57
N ARG A 268 -10.17 21.43 -0.50
CA ARG A 268 -10.92 22.67 -0.24
C ARG A 268 -10.59 23.22 1.14
N ASP A 269 -10.59 22.38 2.16
CA ASP A 269 -10.28 22.79 3.53
C ASP A 269 -8.86 23.34 3.67
N LEU A 270 -7.87 22.65 3.08
CA LEU A 270 -6.48 23.10 3.09
C LEU A 270 -6.32 24.44 2.38
N ARG A 271 -6.93 24.60 1.19
CA ARG A 271 -6.91 25.87 0.44
C ARG A 271 -7.55 27.00 1.25
N ASP A 272 -8.72 26.75 1.81
CA ASP A 272 -9.48 27.76 2.53
C ASP A 272 -8.75 28.16 3.82
N TYR A 273 -8.12 27.20 4.52
CA TYR A 273 -7.24 27.48 5.65
C TYR A 273 -6.01 28.30 5.24
N TRP A 274 -5.30 27.89 4.18
CA TRP A 274 -4.13 28.59 3.67
C TRP A 274 -4.44 30.05 3.35
N ASN A 275 -5.54 30.31 2.64
CA ASN A 275 -5.95 31.67 2.26
C ASN A 275 -6.21 32.58 3.46
N VAL A 276 -6.64 32.01 4.60
CA VAL A 276 -6.93 32.77 5.82
C VAL A 276 -5.69 32.96 6.71
N GLU A 277 -4.76 32.00 6.69
CA GLU A 277 -3.67 31.91 7.67
C GLU A 277 -2.25 32.17 7.13
N LYS A 278 -2.06 32.22 5.80
CA LYS A 278 -0.76 32.47 5.15
C LYS A 278 -0.04 33.73 5.65
N ASP A 279 -0.80 34.78 5.96
CA ASP A 279 -0.29 36.06 6.44
C ASP A 279 -0.47 36.23 7.97
N LYS A 280 -0.74 35.13 8.69
CA LYS A 280 -0.95 35.08 10.15
C LYS A 280 -0.12 33.98 10.81
N SER A 281 -0.72 32.83 11.12
CA SER A 281 -0.05 31.72 11.80
C SER A 281 0.97 30.98 10.91
N LEU A 282 0.89 31.15 9.59
CA LEU A 282 1.80 30.52 8.62
C LEU A 282 2.81 31.50 8.01
N ILE A 283 3.03 32.68 8.62
CA ILE A 283 4.02 33.65 8.11
C ILE A 283 5.40 32.99 7.99
N GLY A 284 6.01 33.14 6.81
CA GLY A 284 7.34 32.59 6.51
C GLY A 284 7.38 31.09 6.25
N LYS A 285 6.22 30.41 6.27
CA LYS A 285 6.08 29.04 5.81
C LYS A 285 5.64 29.02 4.35
N GLU A 286 6.15 28.07 3.60
CA GLU A 286 5.64 27.72 2.27
C GLU A 286 4.97 26.35 2.33
N VAL A 287 3.83 26.22 1.65
CA VAL A 287 3.11 24.97 1.54
C VAL A 287 3.09 24.55 0.08
N PHE A 288 3.41 23.28 -0.16
CA PHE A 288 3.29 22.64 -1.47
C PHE A 288 2.56 21.30 -1.33
N LEU A 289 1.71 20.99 -2.28
CA LEU A 289 0.96 19.73 -2.29
C LEU A 289 1.14 19.01 -3.62
N LEU A 290 1.37 17.71 -3.55
CA LEU A 290 1.38 16.83 -4.70
C LEU A 290 0.38 15.71 -4.45
N ARG A 291 -0.52 15.49 -5.40
CA ARG A 291 -1.26 14.25 -5.49
C ARG A 291 -0.32 13.13 -5.91
N ASN A 292 -0.20 12.12 -5.07
CA ASN A 292 0.72 11.01 -5.23
C ASN A 292 0.06 9.91 -6.07
N LEU A 293 0.66 9.58 -7.20
CA LEU A 293 0.09 8.60 -8.13
C LEU A 293 0.48 7.19 -7.70
N SER A 294 -0.48 6.28 -7.55
CA SER A 294 -0.15 4.89 -7.21
C SER A 294 0.58 4.16 -8.35
N ARG A 295 1.27 3.06 -7.99
CA ARG A 295 1.80 2.00 -8.89
C ARG A 295 2.68 2.51 -10.05
N GLY A 296 3.99 2.55 -9.81
CA GLY A 296 5.00 2.84 -10.84
C GLY A 296 5.23 4.32 -11.11
N TYR A 297 4.55 5.21 -10.37
CA TYR A 297 4.72 6.66 -10.50
C TYR A 297 5.03 7.37 -9.18
N GLY A 298 4.34 7.03 -8.09
CA GLY A 298 4.45 7.73 -6.82
C GLY A 298 5.20 6.98 -5.73
N ILE A 299 5.25 7.61 -4.56
CA ILE A 299 5.90 7.08 -3.37
C ILE A 299 4.93 6.15 -2.64
N GLY A 300 5.34 4.90 -2.48
CA GLY A 300 4.61 3.89 -1.70
C GLY A 300 5.33 3.54 -0.41
N PHE A 301 4.56 3.05 0.55
CA PHE A 301 5.06 2.34 1.73
C PHE A 301 4.45 0.96 1.72
N PHE A 302 5.19 -0.06 2.13
CA PHE A 302 4.68 -1.44 2.11
C PHE A 302 4.14 -1.78 0.70
N GLU A 303 4.93 -1.63 -0.36
CA GLU A 303 4.44 -1.71 -1.75
C GLU A 303 3.63 -2.99 -2.04
N GLU A 304 4.02 -4.12 -1.45
CA GLU A 304 3.32 -5.40 -1.54
C GLU A 304 1.95 -5.41 -0.82
N ARG A 305 1.72 -4.50 0.12
CA ARG A 305 0.41 -4.20 0.74
C ARG A 305 -0.34 -3.10 0.02
N GLY A 306 0.28 -2.49 -0.99
CA GLY A 306 -0.33 -1.50 -1.85
C GLY A 306 -0.68 -0.19 -1.15
N PHE A 307 0.08 0.23 -0.13
CA PHE A 307 -0.17 1.52 0.53
C PHE A 307 0.55 2.67 -0.18
N TYR A 308 -0.23 3.50 -0.85
CA TYR A 308 0.22 4.72 -1.51
C TYR A 308 -0.63 5.87 -0.98
N PRO A 309 -0.10 6.69 -0.07
CA PRO A 309 -0.80 7.87 0.43
C PRO A 309 -1.33 8.72 -0.73
N ASP A 310 -2.57 9.21 -0.69
CA ASP A 310 -3.15 9.99 -1.80
C ASP A 310 -2.42 11.32 -2.06
N PHE A 311 -1.85 11.95 -1.03
CA PHE A 311 -1.08 13.19 -1.18
C PHE A 311 0.25 13.19 -0.42
N ILE A 312 1.17 14.01 -0.92
CA ILE A 312 2.40 14.40 -0.24
C ILE A 312 2.36 15.92 -0.06
N LEU A 313 2.42 16.37 1.19
CA LEU A 313 2.40 17.76 1.60
C LEU A 313 3.81 18.16 2.08
N TRP A 314 4.34 19.25 1.56
CA TRP A 314 5.54 19.89 2.09
C TRP A 314 5.14 21.14 2.85
N VAL A 315 5.56 21.21 4.11
CA VAL A 315 5.59 22.45 4.89
C VAL A 315 7.04 22.84 5.04
N VAL A 316 7.43 23.92 4.35
CA VAL A 316 8.80 24.41 4.34
C VAL A 316 8.87 25.66 5.19
N ASP A 317 9.81 25.69 6.13
CA ASP A 317 10.24 26.92 6.80
C ASP A 317 11.72 27.15 6.47
N GLN A 318 12.18 28.40 6.55
CA GLN A 318 13.56 28.89 6.36
C GLN A 318 14.66 27.87 6.02
N SER A 319 14.87 26.86 6.89
CA SER A 319 15.92 25.84 6.74
C SER A 319 15.45 24.40 6.96
N ARG A 320 14.13 24.16 7.09
CA ARG A 320 13.58 22.83 7.35
C ARG A 320 12.37 22.54 6.48
N GLN A 321 12.19 21.26 6.23
CA GLN A 321 11.12 20.71 5.42
C GLN A 321 10.42 19.63 6.24
N ARG A 322 9.11 19.74 6.42
CA ARG A 322 8.28 18.64 6.92
C ARG A 322 7.49 18.07 5.75
N ILE A 323 7.75 16.80 5.43
CA ILE A 323 7.03 16.05 4.41
C ILE A 323 5.96 15.22 5.11
N VAL A 324 4.71 15.42 4.75
CA VAL A 324 3.57 14.74 5.35
C VAL A 324 2.85 13.92 4.29
N PHE A 325 2.73 12.62 4.51
CA PHE A 325 1.96 11.71 3.68
C PHE A 325 0.51 11.67 4.17
N LEU A 326 -0.45 11.91 3.28
CA LEU A 326 -1.85 12.11 3.65
C LEU A 326 -2.74 11.11 2.94
N GLU A 327 -3.63 10.47 3.71
CA GLU A 327 -4.60 9.50 3.22
C GLU A 327 -6.03 9.88 3.68
N PRO A 328 -6.76 10.71 2.92
CA PRO A 328 -8.17 10.99 3.17
C PRO A 328 -9.08 9.83 2.72
N HIS A 329 -9.28 8.84 3.59
CA HIS A 329 -10.06 7.64 3.28
C HIS A 329 -10.99 7.17 4.40
N GLY A 330 -11.97 6.33 4.06
CA GLY A 330 -12.86 5.70 5.04
C GLY A 330 -12.15 4.65 5.89
N MET A 331 -12.48 4.58 7.17
CA MET A 331 -11.84 3.67 8.15
C MET A 331 -12.81 2.63 8.73
N LEU A 332 -14.03 2.50 8.21
CA LEU A 332 -15.06 1.59 8.76
C LEU A 332 -14.61 0.11 8.83
N HIS A 333 -13.74 -0.31 7.90
CA HIS A 333 -13.17 -1.66 7.83
C HIS A 333 -11.70 -1.70 8.26
N ALA A 334 -11.20 -0.65 8.91
CA ALA A 334 -9.85 -0.64 9.42
C ALA A 334 -9.71 -1.66 10.56
N LYS A 335 -8.52 -2.27 10.64
CA LYS A 335 -8.19 -3.19 11.73
C LYS A 335 -8.02 -2.40 13.03
N ALA A 336 -8.06 -3.09 14.18
CA ALA A 336 -7.64 -2.49 15.44
C ALA A 336 -6.24 -1.86 15.29
N TYR A 337 -5.99 -0.73 15.96
CA TYR A 337 -4.81 0.11 15.73
C TYR A 337 -3.50 -0.69 15.76
N ILE A 338 -3.37 -1.62 16.70
CA ILE A 338 -2.18 -2.48 16.85
C ILE A 338 -1.84 -3.30 15.59
N HIS A 339 -2.84 -3.57 14.74
CA HIS A 339 -2.75 -4.32 13.49
C HIS A 339 -2.94 -3.43 12.25
N ASP A 340 -3.12 -2.12 12.43
CA ASP A 340 -3.31 -1.14 11.36
C ASP A 340 -1.97 -0.47 11.01
N GLU A 341 -1.22 -1.10 10.12
CA GLU A 341 0.11 -0.61 9.72
C GLU A 341 0.06 0.74 8.97
N LYS A 342 -1.07 1.06 8.34
CA LYS A 342 -1.27 2.37 7.70
C LYS A 342 -1.36 3.45 8.76
N ALA A 343 -2.21 3.25 9.77
CA ALA A 343 -2.36 4.19 10.88
C ALA A 343 -1.08 4.33 11.70
N ARG A 344 -0.28 3.25 11.77
CA ARG A 344 1.00 3.21 12.48
C ARG A 344 2.20 3.64 11.64
N LEU A 345 2.02 4.05 10.38
CA LEU A 345 3.15 4.49 9.54
C LEU A 345 3.94 5.63 10.20
N HIS A 346 3.25 6.60 10.80
CA HIS A 346 3.88 7.74 11.45
C HIS A 346 4.88 7.32 12.55
N GLU A 347 4.61 6.21 13.27
CA GLU A 347 5.49 5.70 14.33
C GLU A 347 6.87 5.26 13.77
N ARG A 348 6.94 4.90 12.48
CA ARG A 348 8.16 4.42 11.81
C ARG A 348 8.90 5.52 11.05
N LEU A 349 8.19 6.56 10.62
CA LEU A 349 8.72 7.59 9.73
C LEU A 349 9.86 8.41 10.33
N SER A 350 9.85 8.65 11.65
CA SER A 350 10.94 9.38 12.32
C SER A 350 12.28 8.64 12.22
N ALA A 351 12.30 7.34 12.51
CA ALA A 351 13.49 6.50 12.39
C ALA A 351 13.94 6.41 10.92
N LEU A 352 12.99 6.19 10.00
CA LEU A 352 13.26 6.13 8.58
C LEU A 352 13.85 7.46 8.04
N ALA A 353 13.33 8.61 8.47
CA ALA A 353 13.84 9.92 8.07
C ALA A 353 15.31 10.10 8.47
N ALA A 354 15.69 9.67 9.68
CA ALA A 354 17.08 9.74 10.13
C ALA A 354 18.02 8.87 9.27
N GLU A 355 17.57 7.67 8.89
CA GLU A 355 18.33 6.78 8.03
C GLU A 355 18.46 7.30 6.59
N ILE A 356 17.35 7.78 6.01
CA ILE A 356 17.34 8.42 4.68
C ILE A 356 18.27 9.63 4.70
N GLY A 357 18.19 10.45 5.76
CA GLY A 357 19.03 11.63 5.91
C GLY A 357 20.51 11.30 5.96
N LYS A 358 20.91 10.25 6.69
CA LYS A 358 22.29 9.75 6.70
C LYS A 358 22.76 9.30 5.32
N ARG A 359 21.93 8.61 4.55
CA ARG A 359 22.26 8.16 3.19
C ARG A 359 22.33 9.32 2.19
N SER A 360 21.51 10.33 2.39
CA SER A 360 21.35 11.46 1.45
C SER A 360 22.21 12.67 1.80
N GLY A 361 22.83 12.70 2.97
CA GLY A 361 23.52 13.88 3.49
C GLY A 361 22.59 15.08 3.77
N ARG A 362 21.30 14.82 4.03
CA ARG A 362 20.28 15.86 4.29
C ARG A 362 19.54 15.58 5.59
N TYR A 363 19.58 16.52 6.53
CA TYR A 363 18.99 16.38 7.87
C TYR A 363 17.96 17.46 8.20
N ASP A 364 17.67 18.30 7.21
CA ASP A 364 16.68 19.37 7.23
C ASP A 364 15.25 18.87 6.97
N ALA A 365 15.09 17.61 6.55
CA ALA A 365 13.81 16.99 6.26
C ALA A 365 13.30 16.09 7.41
N SER A 366 12.05 16.26 7.81
CA SER A 366 11.29 15.32 8.65
C SER A 366 10.17 14.67 7.84
N LEU A 367 9.79 13.45 8.25
CA LEU A 367 8.71 12.68 7.63
C LEU A 367 7.60 12.45 8.64
N ASP A 368 6.36 12.59 8.19
CA ASP A 368 5.17 12.31 8.98
C ASP A 368 4.04 11.75 8.10
N ALA A 369 3.02 11.15 8.70
CA ALA A 369 1.87 10.63 7.99
C ALA A 369 0.59 10.82 8.81
N PHE A 370 -0.52 11.12 8.11
CA PHE A 370 -1.85 11.21 8.69
C PHE A 370 -2.87 10.46 7.86
N ILE A 371 -3.80 9.80 8.55
CA ILE A 371 -5.07 9.37 7.96
C ILE A 371 -6.12 10.43 8.28
N ILE A 372 -6.83 10.90 7.26
CA ILE A 372 -7.97 11.80 7.42
C ILE A 372 -9.23 10.95 7.21
N SER A 373 -9.84 10.50 8.30
CA SER A 373 -10.96 9.57 8.26
C SER A 373 -12.18 10.21 7.62
N ALA A 374 -12.58 9.70 6.45
CA ALA A 374 -13.87 10.00 5.85
C ALA A 374 -15.05 9.38 6.62
N THR A 375 -14.76 8.41 7.50
CA THR A 375 -15.75 7.86 8.45
C THR A 375 -15.89 8.84 9.63
N PRO A 376 -17.11 9.32 9.93
CA PRO A 376 -17.34 10.24 11.04
C PRO A 376 -16.84 9.68 12.38
N TYR A 377 -16.39 10.57 13.27
CA TYR A 377 -15.91 10.17 14.59
C TYR A 377 -16.93 9.30 15.33
N ASP A 378 -18.19 9.74 15.38
CA ASP A 378 -19.27 9.08 16.13
C ASP A 378 -19.58 7.65 15.64
N GLU A 379 -19.18 7.31 14.42
CA GLU A 379 -19.30 5.96 13.86
C GLU A 379 -18.02 5.13 14.08
N LEU A 380 -16.85 5.76 13.97
CA LEU A 380 -15.56 5.07 14.05
C LEU A 380 -15.19 4.69 15.48
N TYR A 381 -15.37 5.60 16.44
CA TYR A 381 -14.78 5.43 17.77
C TYR A 381 -15.24 4.15 18.49
N GLN A 382 -16.49 3.73 18.30
CA GLN A 382 -17.07 2.56 18.97
C GLN A 382 -16.48 1.23 18.48
N ARG A 383 -15.93 1.22 17.27
CA ARG A 383 -15.47 0.00 16.58
C ARG A 383 -13.96 -0.06 16.43
N TYR A 384 -13.29 1.08 16.58
CA TYR A 384 -11.85 1.18 16.40
C TYR A 384 -11.11 0.91 17.71
N ASP A 385 -10.11 0.04 17.64
CA ASP A 385 -9.29 -0.39 18.77
C ASP A 385 -10.13 -0.94 19.94
N ASP A 386 -10.13 -0.28 21.10
CA ASP A 386 -10.85 -0.69 22.30
C ASP A 386 -12.19 0.05 22.53
N GLY A 387 -12.61 0.91 21.59
CA GLY A 387 -13.85 1.65 21.71
C GLY A 387 -13.78 2.91 22.59
N THR A 388 -12.62 3.23 23.17
CA THR A 388 -12.49 4.27 24.22
C THR A 388 -11.87 5.58 23.73
N TRP A 389 -11.52 5.67 22.45
CA TRP A 389 -10.71 6.75 21.93
C TRP A 389 -11.51 8.03 21.72
N GLY A 390 -11.12 9.10 22.41
CA GLY A 390 -11.55 10.46 22.08
C GLY A 390 -10.78 11.04 20.88
N ARG A 391 -11.29 12.14 20.31
CA ARG A 391 -10.64 12.87 19.20
C ARG A 391 -9.16 13.21 19.47
N THR A 392 -8.82 13.58 20.70
CA THR A 392 -7.43 13.84 21.09
C THR A 392 -6.54 12.60 20.99
N LYS A 393 -7.04 11.42 21.38
CA LYS A 393 -6.30 10.15 21.28
C LYS A 393 -6.13 9.74 19.81
N PHE A 394 -7.16 9.91 19.00
CA PHE A 394 -7.06 9.75 17.54
C PHE A 394 -5.99 10.67 16.93
N ALA A 395 -6.01 11.97 17.27
CA ALA A 395 -5.03 12.93 16.79
C ALA A 395 -3.58 12.59 17.22
N GLN A 396 -3.38 12.14 18.47
CA GLN A 396 -2.09 11.63 18.95
C GLN A 396 -1.60 10.40 18.17
N LYS A 397 -2.52 9.65 17.58
CA LYS A 397 -2.25 8.51 16.71
C LYS A 397 -2.31 8.85 15.23
N HIS A 398 -2.28 10.15 14.91
CA HIS A 398 -2.26 10.71 13.57
C HIS A 398 -3.45 10.28 12.69
N ILE A 399 -4.59 10.07 13.35
CA ILE A 399 -5.89 9.89 12.70
C ILE A 399 -6.71 11.14 12.99
N LEU A 400 -7.12 11.84 11.95
CA LEU A 400 -7.87 13.08 12.04
C LEU A 400 -9.24 12.93 11.39
N PHE A 401 -10.21 13.69 11.86
CA PHE A 401 -11.53 13.82 11.25
C PHE A 401 -11.63 15.16 10.52
N PRO A 402 -12.31 15.24 9.35
CA PRO A 402 -12.43 16.45 8.54
C PRO A 402 -13.43 17.45 9.16
N GLU A 403 -13.15 17.89 10.39
CA GLU A 403 -13.96 18.82 11.17
C GLU A 403 -13.16 20.11 11.42
N ARG A 404 -13.79 21.27 11.22
CA ARG A 404 -13.18 22.58 11.41
C ARG A 404 -14.02 23.45 12.34
N GLY A 405 -13.43 23.83 13.48
CA GLY A 405 -14.07 24.67 14.50
C GLY A 405 -13.05 25.19 15.51
N GLN A 406 -13.48 26.05 16.44
CA GLN A 406 -12.57 26.68 17.40
C GLN A 406 -11.89 25.69 18.35
N ALA A 407 -12.59 24.61 18.74
CA ALA A 407 -12.05 23.61 19.66
C ALA A 407 -11.25 22.50 18.95
N TYR A 408 -11.42 22.34 17.64
CA TYR A 408 -10.77 21.31 16.84
C TYR A 408 -10.77 21.76 15.36
N ASP A 409 -9.58 21.93 14.78
CA ASP A 409 -9.40 22.11 13.35
C ASP A 409 -8.29 21.17 12.89
N TYR A 410 -8.65 20.19 12.06
CA TYR A 410 -7.72 19.18 11.62
C TYR A 410 -6.62 19.71 10.70
N ILE A 411 -6.88 20.78 9.93
CA ILE A 411 -5.85 21.41 9.09
C ILE A 411 -4.85 22.16 9.97
N GLN A 412 -5.32 22.80 11.04
CA GLN A 412 -4.44 23.43 12.02
C GLN A 412 -3.53 22.39 12.69
N ILE A 413 -4.07 21.23 13.10
CA ILE A 413 -3.25 20.14 13.68
C ILE A 413 -2.23 19.65 12.65
N LEU A 414 -2.67 19.45 11.41
CA LEU A 414 -1.82 18.98 10.32
C LEU A 414 -0.62 19.91 10.07
N LEU A 415 -0.86 21.23 9.97
CA LEU A 415 0.16 22.23 9.65
C LEU A 415 0.94 22.77 10.87
N GLY A 416 0.36 22.65 12.07
CA GLY A 416 0.88 23.22 13.31
C GLY A 416 1.79 22.30 14.13
N SER A 417 1.81 21.00 13.81
CA SER A 417 2.65 20.00 14.51
C SER A 417 4.12 20.07 14.13
#